data_AF-A0A7W7M3W6-F1
#
_entry.id   AF-A0A7W7M3W6-F1
#
_cell.length_a   1.000
_cell.length_b   1.000
_cell.length_c   1.000
_cell.angle_alpha   90.00
_cell.angle_beta   90.00
_cell.angle_gamma   90.00
#
_symmetry.space_group_name_H-M   'P 1'
#
loop_
_entity.id
_entity.type
_entity.pdbx_description
1 polymer ?
#
loop_
_entity_poly.entity_id
_entity_poly.type
_entity_poly.pdbx_seq_one_letter_code
_entity_poly.pdbx_strand_id
1 'polypeptide(L)'
;MSENTPHTPRIGTGSPVWIDYTAANFARQKAFYSELFGWSFEDQGEEFGHYCMIRAGDHVIGGAMDADLTAAHTGEPAQPAAWSVYLKTDDIDATAAATREHGGQVVVEPMGVGSLGRMALAMSAGGEAVGFWQPGEFTGHDLPLAEGTSVWFEVMSTDYDADAEFYRQVAGWDVAPMGPTGETATGGDEAGDDETGQGAAGASDDADAAGDMPRYATNFAGEHATAGLCDASAWLPEGTPSYWRVYFQVADTPAALATIEKHGGRVLDGPMDSPFGRVTTVADPAGATFQLNQPL
;
A
#
# COMPACT_ATOMS: atom_id res chain seq x y z
N MET A 1 14.16 -6.06 -32.98
CA MET A 1 13.23 -6.97 -32.31
C MET A 1 13.84 -7.22 -30.95
N SER A 2 13.42 -6.48 -29.93
CA SER A 2 13.93 -6.71 -28.57
C SER A 2 13.32 -8.01 -28.07
N GLU A 3 14.17 -8.92 -27.63
CA GLU A 3 13.79 -10.19 -27.05
C GLU A 3 13.02 -9.95 -25.75
N ASN A 4 11.88 -10.62 -25.65
CA ASN A 4 10.98 -10.62 -24.52
C ASN A 4 11.61 -11.46 -23.40
N THR A 5 12.46 -10.84 -22.57
CA THR A 5 12.95 -11.46 -21.34
C THR A 5 11.75 -11.87 -20.49
N PRO A 6 11.61 -13.14 -20.07
CA PRO A 6 10.52 -13.55 -19.20
C PRO A 6 10.60 -12.76 -17.89
N HIS A 7 9.57 -11.99 -17.58
CA HIS A 7 9.42 -11.35 -16.27
C HIS A 7 9.19 -12.47 -15.25
N THR A 8 10.18 -12.75 -14.40
CA THR A 8 9.95 -13.54 -13.18
C THR A 8 8.95 -12.77 -12.32
N PRO A 9 7.86 -13.38 -11.81
CA PRO A 9 6.87 -12.65 -11.01
C PRO A 9 7.54 -12.06 -9.77
N ARG A 10 7.28 -10.78 -9.47
CA ARG A 10 7.85 -10.06 -8.31
C ARG A 10 7.19 -10.45 -6.98
N ILE A 11 6.22 -11.37 -7.00
CA ILE A 11 5.29 -11.62 -5.90
C ILE A 11 5.63 -12.89 -5.12
N GLY A 12 6.24 -12.68 -3.95
CA GLY A 12 6.47 -13.68 -2.92
C GLY A 12 5.60 -13.48 -1.68
N THR A 13 5.75 -14.35 -0.68
CA THR A 13 5.19 -14.15 0.67
C THR A 13 5.57 -12.77 1.20
N GLY A 14 4.61 -12.09 1.84
CA GLY A 14 4.76 -10.72 2.32
C GLY A 14 4.55 -9.63 1.27
N SER A 15 4.44 -9.96 -0.03
CA SER A 15 4.13 -8.96 -1.06
C SER A 15 2.64 -8.59 -1.05
N PRO A 16 2.27 -7.33 -1.32
CA PRO A 16 0.90 -6.95 -1.64
C PRO A 16 0.39 -7.73 -2.84
N VAL A 17 -0.80 -8.31 -2.72
CA VAL A 17 -1.39 -9.18 -3.75
C VAL A 17 -2.83 -8.84 -4.09
N TRP A 18 -3.48 -8.03 -3.24
CA TRP A 18 -4.86 -7.63 -3.41
C TRP A 18 -5.15 -6.36 -2.62
N ILE A 19 -6.16 -5.61 -3.05
CA ILE A 19 -6.71 -4.48 -2.33
C ILE A 19 -8.23 -4.55 -2.29
N ASP A 20 -8.80 -4.15 -1.16
CA ASP A 20 -10.23 -3.90 -1.03
C ASP A 20 -10.50 -2.43 -0.71
N TYR A 21 -11.59 -1.92 -1.25
CA TYR A 21 -12.18 -0.65 -0.86
C TYR A 21 -13.48 -0.88 -0.11
N THR A 22 -13.65 -0.26 1.04
CA THR A 22 -14.93 -0.26 1.75
C THR A 22 -15.40 1.17 1.92
N ALA A 23 -16.68 1.43 1.68
CA ALA A 23 -17.31 2.71 2.00
C ALA A 23 -18.83 2.62 2.05
N ALA A 24 -19.44 3.51 2.82
CA ALA A 24 -20.87 3.78 2.78
C ALA A 24 -21.25 4.60 1.52
N ASN A 25 -22.55 4.61 1.17
CA ASN A 25 -23.07 5.26 -0.03
C ASN A 25 -22.26 4.85 -1.28
N PHE A 26 -22.11 3.54 -1.47
CA PHE A 26 -21.18 2.97 -2.43
C PHE A 26 -21.49 3.37 -3.88
N ALA A 27 -22.77 3.65 -4.21
CA ALA A 27 -23.16 4.19 -5.51
C ALA A 27 -22.44 5.51 -5.86
N ARG A 28 -22.27 6.42 -4.88
CA ARG A 28 -21.52 7.67 -5.07
C ARG A 28 -20.03 7.39 -5.30
N GLN A 29 -19.46 6.42 -4.60
CA GLN A 29 -18.05 6.06 -4.73
C GLN A 29 -17.75 5.42 -6.08
N LYS A 30 -18.64 4.54 -6.58
CA LYS A 30 -18.52 3.98 -7.93
C LYS A 30 -18.48 5.08 -8.99
N ALA A 31 -19.40 6.05 -8.94
CA ALA A 31 -19.42 7.16 -9.88
C ALA A 31 -18.12 8.00 -9.85
N PHE A 32 -17.58 8.23 -8.65
CA PHE A 32 -16.32 8.94 -8.46
C PHE A 32 -15.13 8.20 -9.10
N TYR A 33 -14.90 6.95 -8.70
CA TYR A 33 -13.75 6.16 -9.21
C TYR A 33 -13.88 5.79 -10.70
N SER A 34 -15.12 5.60 -11.20
CA SER A 34 -15.36 5.43 -12.64
C SER A 34 -14.98 6.68 -13.45
N GLU A 35 -15.24 7.90 -12.95
CA GLU A 35 -14.81 9.12 -13.65
C GLU A 35 -13.31 9.37 -13.49
N LEU A 36 -12.75 9.10 -12.30
CA LEU A 36 -11.34 9.38 -12.00
C LEU A 36 -10.37 8.44 -12.74
N PHE A 37 -10.66 7.14 -12.76
CA PHE A 37 -9.74 6.12 -13.28
C PHE A 37 -10.33 5.30 -14.44
N GLY A 38 -11.57 5.55 -14.85
CA GLY A 38 -12.26 4.72 -15.84
C GLY A 38 -12.64 3.33 -15.31
N TRP A 39 -12.67 3.14 -13.98
CA TRP A 39 -12.96 1.84 -13.38
C TRP A 39 -14.40 1.38 -13.62
N SER A 40 -14.57 0.07 -13.76
CA SER A 40 -15.86 -0.59 -13.71
C SER A 40 -15.96 -1.51 -12.49
N PHE A 41 -17.20 -1.77 -12.06
CA PHE A 41 -17.51 -2.53 -10.85
C PHE A 41 -18.47 -3.65 -11.20
N GLU A 42 -18.07 -4.89 -10.90
CA GLU A 42 -18.82 -6.10 -11.22
C GLU A 42 -19.30 -6.77 -9.92
N ASP A 43 -20.59 -6.59 -9.60
CA ASP A 43 -21.24 -7.20 -8.43
C ASP A 43 -21.29 -8.72 -8.60
N GLN A 44 -20.68 -9.45 -7.65
CA GLN A 44 -20.63 -10.90 -7.62
C GLN A 44 -21.93 -11.55 -7.08
N GLY A 45 -22.89 -10.74 -6.63
CA GLY A 45 -24.21 -11.16 -6.18
C GLY A 45 -24.31 -11.41 -4.67
N GLU A 46 -25.53 -11.76 -4.23
CA GLU A 46 -25.87 -11.92 -2.81
C GLU A 46 -25.05 -13.03 -2.11
N GLU A 47 -24.69 -14.10 -2.83
CA GLU A 47 -23.87 -15.20 -2.30
C GLU A 47 -22.50 -14.72 -1.80
N PHE A 48 -21.96 -13.67 -2.41
CA PHE A 48 -20.70 -13.02 -2.02
C PHE A 48 -20.93 -11.71 -1.27
N GLY A 49 -22.12 -11.51 -0.69
CA GLY A 49 -22.44 -10.31 0.06
C GLY A 49 -22.39 -9.01 -0.77
N HIS A 50 -22.67 -9.10 -2.07
CA HIS A 50 -22.54 -8.00 -3.02
C HIS A 50 -21.10 -7.44 -3.16
N TYR A 51 -20.10 -8.28 -2.89
CA TYR A 51 -18.71 -7.96 -3.19
C TYR A 51 -18.56 -7.59 -4.67
N CYS A 52 -17.97 -6.44 -4.95
CA CYS A 52 -17.80 -5.91 -6.29
C CYS A 52 -16.35 -6.04 -6.73
N MET A 53 -16.10 -6.74 -7.84
CA MET A 53 -14.78 -6.74 -8.46
C MET A 53 -14.54 -5.39 -9.16
N ILE A 54 -13.40 -4.76 -8.90
CA ILE A 54 -12.98 -3.52 -9.54
C ILE A 54 -12.11 -3.87 -10.75
N ARG A 55 -12.41 -3.26 -11.91
CA ARG A 55 -11.64 -3.45 -13.15
C ARG A 55 -11.14 -2.13 -13.73
N ALA A 56 -9.88 -2.11 -14.14
CA ALA A 56 -9.29 -1.08 -15.00
C ALA A 56 -9.02 -1.70 -16.38
N GLY A 57 -9.86 -1.38 -17.37
CA GLY A 57 -9.86 -2.08 -18.64
C GLY A 57 -10.08 -3.59 -18.46
N ASP A 58 -9.14 -4.39 -18.97
CA ASP A 58 -9.19 -5.87 -18.87
C ASP A 58 -8.60 -6.40 -17.54
N HIS A 59 -7.98 -5.54 -16.73
CA HIS A 59 -7.36 -5.93 -15.48
C HIS A 59 -8.37 -5.88 -14.33
N VAL A 60 -8.47 -6.98 -13.58
CA VAL A 60 -9.08 -6.98 -12.25
C VAL A 60 -8.05 -6.43 -11.28
N ILE A 61 -8.36 -5.35 -10.56
CA ILE A 61 -7.35 -4.62 -9.78
C ILE A 61 -7.57 -4.64 -8.26
N GLY A 62 -8.74 -5.11 -7.83
CA GLY A 62 -9.13 -5.13 -6.44
C GLY A 62 -10.61 -5.44 -6.31
N GLY A 63 -11.12 -5.39 -5.09
CA GLY A 63 -12.53 -5.50 -4.81
C GLY A 63 -13.06 -4.35 -3.99
N ALA A 64 -14.37 -4.34 -3.82
CA ALA A 64 -15.04 -3.36 -3.01
C ALA A 64 -16.28 -3.91 -2.33
N MET A 65 -16.56 -3.39 -1.14
CA MET A 65 -17.74 -3.71 -0.37
C MET A 65 -18.53 -2.43 -0.03
N ASP A 66 -19.85 -2.53 -0.10
CA ASP A 66 -20.74 -1.49 0.39
C ASP A 66 -20.87 -1.63 1.92
N ALA A 67 -20.32 -0.68 2.65
CA ALA A 67 -20.33 -0.70 4.12
C ALA A 67 -21.76 -0.64 4.69
N ASP A 68 -22.71 -0.02 3.98
CA ASP A 68 -24.10 0.04 4.41
C ASP A 68 -24.78 -1.34 4.29
N LEU A 69 -24.45 -2.10 3.24
CA LEU A 69 -24.95 -3.47 3.08
C LEU A 69 -24.32 -4.40 4.12
N THR A 70 -23.02 -4.28 4.36
CA THR A 70 -22.33 -5.05 5.41
C THR A 70 -22.96 -4.76 6.78
N ALA A 71 -23.18 -3.49 7.12
CA ALA A 71 -23.82 -3.09 8.37
C ALA A 71 -25.25 -3.62 8.50
N ALA A 72 -26.04 -3.60 7.42
CA ALA A 72 -27.39 -4.14 7.41
C ALA A 72 -27.41 -5.66 7.61
N HIS A 73 -26.40 -6.38 7.11
CA HIS A 73 -26.29 -7.83 7.24
C HIS A 73 -25.81 -8.27 8.64
N THR A 74 -24.80 -7.59 9.18
CA THR A 74 -24.17 -7.98 10.46
C THR A 74 -24.84 -7.34 11.69
N GLY A 75 -25.51 -6.20 11.52
CA GLY A 75 -26.03 -5.37 12.60
C GLY A 75 -24.97 -4.48 13.27
N GLU A 76 -23.71 -4.57 12.82
CA GLU A 76 -22.63 -3.70 13.29
C GLU A 76 -22.67 -2.34 12.56
N PRO A 77 -22.15 -1.25 13.17
CA PRO A 77 -22.05 0.04 12.48
C PRO A 77 -21.21 -0.06 11.20
N ALA A 78 -21.64 0.68 10.17
CA ALA A 78 -20.88 0.81 8.92
C ALA A 78 -19.47 1.34 9.22
N GLN A 79 -18.46 0.65 8.71
CA GLN A 79 -17.07 1.05 8.88
C GLN A 79 -16.76 2.32 8.06
N PRO A 80 -15.83 3.16 8.53
CA PRO A 80 -15.35 4.31 7.76
C PRO A 80 -14.77 3.87 6.41
N ALA A 81 -14.77 4.80 5.45
CA ALA A 81 -14.22 4.51 4.14
C ALA A 81 -12.70 4.31 4.20
N ALA A 82 -12.21 3.22 3.64
CA ALA A 82 -10.79 2.87 3.67
C ALA A 82 -10.40 1.95 2.52
N TRP A 83 -9.12 2.01 2.15
CA TRP A 83 -8.45 0.99 1.36
C TRP A 83 -7.74 0.01 2.31
N SER A 84 -7.89 -1.28 2.05
CA SER A 84 -7.18 -2.36 2.75
C SER A 84 -6.22 -3.05 1.79
N VAL A 85 -5.02 -3.35 2.27
CA VAL A 85 -4.00 -4.08 1.50
C VAL A 85 -3.89 -5.50 2.04
N TYR A 86 -3.86 -6.48 1.15
CA TYR A 86 -3.66 -7.88 1.50
C TYR A 86 -2.25 -8.32 1.12
N LEU A 87 -1.52 -8.84 2.10
CA LEU A 87 -0.22 -9.44 1.90
C LEU A 87 -0.35 -10.95 1.69
N LYS A 88 0.45 -11.50 0.79
CA LYS A 88 0.49 -12.94 0.54
C LYS A 88 1.06 -13.68 1.74
N THR A 89 0.46 -14.81 2.10
CA THR A 89 1.04 -15.78 3.04
C THR A 89 0.94 -17.20 2.50
N ASP A 90 1.92 -18.04 2.84
CA ASP A 90 1.90 -19.47 2.52
C ASP A 90 1.10 -20.28 3.55
N ASP A 91 1.00 -19.80 4.79
CA ASP A 91 0.28 -20.44 5.89
C ASP A 91 -0.41 -19.37 6.75
N ILE A 92 -1.70 -19.19 6.51
CA ILE A 92 -2.51 -18.16 7.18
C ILE A 92 -2.75 -18.45 8.66
N ASP A 93 -2.73 -19.72 9.07
CA ASP A 93 -2.91 -20.08 10.48
C ASP A 93 -1.63 -19.75 11.27
N ALA A 94 -0.46 -20.02 10.67
CA ALA A 94 0.82 -19.59 11.23
C ALA A 94 0.94 -18.05 11.25
N THR A 95 0.55 -17.35 10.18
CA THR A 95 0.52 -15.89 10.14
C THR A 95 -0.41 -15.30 11.22
N ALA A 96 -1.59 -15.89 11.43
CA ALA A 96 -2.51 -15.46 12.48
C ALA A 96 -1.96 -15.71 13.89
N ALA A 97 -1.22 -16.80 14.10
CA ALA A 97 -0.52 -17.05 15.35
C ALA A 97 0.61 -16.02 15.59
N ALA A 98 1.47 -15.81 14.59
CA ALA A 98 2.56 -14.83 14.65
C ALA A 98 2.04 -13.41 14.88
N THR A 99 0.93 -13.02 14.24
CA THR A 99 0.28 -11.72 14.45
C THR A 99 -0.01 -11.49 15.94
N ARG A 100 -0.57 -12.47 16.64
CA ARG A 100 -0.88 -12.36 18.08
C ARG A 100 0.36 -12.36 18.95
N GLU A 101 1.39 -13.13 18.57
CA GLU A 101 2.66 -13.21 19.29
C GLU A 101 3.45 -11.90 19.22
N HIS A 102 3.39 -11.21 18.07
CA HIS A 102 4.17 -10.01 17.78
C HIS A 102 3.38 -8.70 17.92
N GLY A 103 2.41 -8.67 18.84
CA GLY A 103 1.76 -7.44 19.28
C GLY A 103 0.60 -6.94 18.40
N GLY A 104 0.27 -7.67 17.33
CA GLY A 104 -0.93 -7.41 16.54
C GLY A 104 -2.18 -8.10 17.09
N GLN A 105 -3.31 -7.81 16.45
CA GLN A 105 -4.61 -8.40 16.79
C GLN A 105 -5.26 -8.96 15.53
N VAL A 106 -5.65 -10.24 15.55
CA VAL A 106 -6.50 -10.81 14.49
C VAL A 106 -7.94 -10.31 14.72
N VAL A 107 -8.48 -9.58 13.75
CA VAL A 107 -9.84 -9.01 13.76
C VAL A 107 -10.82 -9.95 13.09
N VAL A 108 -10.41 -10.54 11.96
CA VAL A 108 -11.15 -11.60 11.27
C VAL A 108 -10.26 -12.82 11.22
N GLU A 109 -10.71 -13.90 11.89
CA GLU A 109 -10.01 -15.18 11.92
C GLU A 109 -9.84 -15.77 10.52
N PRO A 110 -8.78 -16.58 10.29
CA PRO A 110 -8.58 -17.26 9.03
C PRO A 110 -9.81 -18.03 8.56
N MET A 111 -10.35 -17.64 7.40
CA MET A 111 -11.53 -18.26 6.81
C MET A 111 -11.36 -18.46 5.31
N GLY A 112 -12.05 -19.46 4.76
CA GLY A 112 -12.00 -19.79 3.33
C GLY A 112 -12.93 -18.90 2.51
N VAL A 113 -12.48 -18.55 1.31
CA VAL A 113 -13.27 -17.84 0.28
C VAL A 113 -13.46 -18.80 -0.90
N GLY A 114 -14.43 -19.71 -0.77
CA GLY A 114 -14.67 -20.77 -1.76
C GLY A 114 -13.40 -21.55 -2.12
N SER A 115 -13.16 -21.77 -3.41
CA SER A 115 -11.91 -22.35 -3.95
C SER A 115 -10.80 -21.32 -4.15
N LEU A 116 -11.10 -20.01 -4.05
CA LEU A 116 -10.17 -18.95 -4.39
C LEU A 116 -8.96 -18.90 -3.45
N GLY A 117 -9.18 -19.12 -2.16
CA GLY A 117 -8.13 -19.09 -1.15
C GLY A 117 -8.67 -18.94 0.26
N ARG A 118 -7.82 -18.47 1.17
CA ARG A 118 -8.18 -18.12 2.55
C ARG A 118 -7.75 -16.69 2.85
N MET A 119 -8.54 -16.01 3.67
CA MET A 119 -8.23 -14.65 4.13
C MET A 119 -8.28 -14.53 5.64
N ALA A 120 -7.59 -13.52 6.16
CA ALA A 120 -7.67 -13.03 7.53
C ALA A 120 -7.48 -11.51 7.50
N LEU A 121 -8.03 -10.80 8.48
CA LEU A 121 -7.77 -9.37 8.70
C LEU A 121 -7.19 -9.18 10.09
N ALA A 122 -6.17 -8.35 10.20
CA ALA A 122 -5.49 -8.03 11.45
C ALA A 122 -5.28 -6.53 11.61
N MET A 123 -5.08 -6.11 12.84
CA MET A 123 -4.36 -4.89 13.20
C MET A 123 -2.90 -5.27 13.46
N SER A 124 -1.96 -4.49 12.95
CA SER A 124 -0.53 -4.65 13.24
C SER A 124 -0.20 -4.21 14.68
N ALA A 125 1.09 -4.23 15.04
CA ALA A 125 1.60 -3.63 16.26
C ALA A 125 1.46 -2.09 16.28
N GLY A 126 1.69 -1.38 15.16
CA GLY A 126 1.49 0.06 15.01
C GLY A 126 0.02 0.48 14.87
N GLY A 127 -0.89 -0.48 14.72
CA GLY A 127 -2.32 -0.27 14.74
C GLY A 127 -2.95 0.02 13.38
N GLU A 128 -2.26 -0.24 12.26
CA GLU A 128 -2.90 -0.27 10.94
C GLU A 128 -3.62 -1.60 10.69
N ALA A 129 -4.71 -1.52 9.93
CA ALA A 129 -5.37 -2.71 9.40
C ALA A 129 -4.59 -3.28 8.19
N VAL A 130 -4.38 -4.59 8.19
CA VAL A 130 -3.74 -5.34 7.10
C VAL A 130 -4.46 -6.67 6.88
N GLY A 131 -4.66 -7.02 5.63
CA GLY A 131 -5.19 -8.32 5.23
C GLY A 131 -4.07 -9.33 4.96
N PHE A 132 -4.37 -10.61 5.14
CA PHE A 132 -3.51 -11.70 4.70
C PHE A 132 -4.29 -12.61 3.78
N TRP A 133 -3.65 -13.00 2.66
CA TRP A 133 -4.24 -13.88 1.65
C TRP A 133 -3.37 -15.12 1.45
N GLN A 134 -3.93 -16.29 1.72
CA GLN A 134 -3.33 -17.56 1.34
C GLN A 134 -3.97 -18.06 0.03
N PRO A 135 -3.19 -18.18 -1.05
CA PRO A 135 -3.68 -18.63 -2.34
C PRO A 135 -4.37 -20.00 -2.34
N GLY A 136 -5.48 -20.07 -3.05
CA GLY A 136 -6.07 -21.29 -3.62
C GLY A 136 -6.00 -21.21 -5.14
N GLU A 137 -7.14 -21.18 -5.82
CA GLU A 137 -7.21 -20.91 -7.27
C GLU A 137 -6.83 -19.46 -7.63
N PHE A 138 -7.06 -18.52 -6.70
CA PHE A 138 -6.68 -17.13 -6.87
C PHE A 138 -5.37 -16.83 -6.14
N THR A 139 -4.33 -16.53 -6.92
CA THR A 139 -2.97 -16.27 -6.39
C THR A 139 -2.73 -14.82 -5.98
N GLY A 140 -3.70 -13.93 -6.20
CA GLY A 140 -3.49 -12.49 -6.20
C GLY A 140 -2.93 -11.97 -7.53
N HIS A 141 -2.65 -10.67 -7.60
CA HIS A 141 -2.17 -10.02 -8.83
C HIS A 141 -0.81 -9.36 -8.70
N ASP A 142 -0.01 -9.54 -9.76
CA ASP A 142 1.11 -8.70 -10.18
C ASP A 142 0.58 -7.82 -11.32
N LEU A 143 0.07 -6.64 -10.97
CA LEU A 143 -0.55 -5.73 -11.93
C LEU A 143 0.52 -4.97 -12.73
N PRO A 144 0.23 -4.60 -13.98
CA PRO A 144 1.12 -3.69 -14.69
C PRO A 144 1.19 -2.35 -13.95
N LEU A 145 2.37 -1.72 -13.96
CA LEU A 145 2.54 -0.33 -13.51
C LEU A 145 2.00 0.60 -14.60
N ALA A 146 0.68 0.83 -14.57
CA ALA A 146 -0.06 1.47 -15.65
C ALA A 146 -1.17 2.37 -15.08
N GLU A 147 -1.69 3.27 -15.93
CA GLU A 147 -2.77 4.17 -15.54
C GLU A 147 -3.97 3.42 -14.97
N GLY A 148 -4.50 3.90 -13.84
CA GLY A 148 -5.64 3.32 -13.16
C GLY A 148 -5.35 2.03 -12.39
N THR A 149 -4.10 1.56 -12.30
CA THR A 149 -3.71 0.45 -11.41
C THR A 149 -2.98 0.96 -10.18
N SER A 150 -2.89 0.13 -9.15
CA SER A 150 -2.00 0.37 -8.03
C SER A 150 -0.55 0.15 -8.47
N VAL A 151 0.33 1.09 -8.09
CA VAL A 151 1.75 1.09 -8.49
C VAL A 151 2.72 1.07 -7.31
N TRP A 152 2.23 1.37 -6.12
CA TRP A 152 2.99 1.28 -4.87
C TRP A 152 2.06 1.12 -3.67
N PHE A 153 2.60 0.54 -2.61
CA PHE A 153 1.92 0.35 -1.33
C PHE A 153 2.86 0.77 -0.22
N GLU A 154 2.34 1.46 0.77
CA GLU A 154 3.19 2.05 1.81
C GLU A 154 2.51 2.02 3.16
N VAL A 155 3.25 1.55 4.17
CA VAL A 155 2.88 1.74 5.57
C VAL A 155 3.35 3.13 6.00
N MET A 156 2.40 4.01 6.31
CA MET A 156 2.66 5.28 6.96
C MET A 156 2.70 5.01 8.47
N SER A 157 3.88 4.70 9.00
CA SER A 157 4.03 4.22 10.37
C SER A 157 4.18 5.35 11.38
N THR A 158 3.49 5.26 12.51
CA THR A 158 3.74 6.12 13.68
C THR A 158 4.62 5.47 14.75
N ASP A 159 4.92 4.18 14.60
CA ASP A 159 5.90 3.43 15.41
C ASP A 159 6.71 2.50 14.48
N TYR A 160 7.66 3.12 13.77
CA TYR A 160 8.41 2.45 12.69
C TYR A 160 9.12 1.18 13.15
N ASP A 161 9.71 1.20 14.35
CA ASP A 161 10.48 0.05 14.84
C ASP A 161 9.56 -1.12 15.22
N ALA A 162 8.37 -0.83 15.77
CA ALA A 162 7.35 -1.84 16.04
C ALA A 162 6.78 -2.44 14.75
N ASP A 163 6.42 -1.61 13.76
CA ASP A 163 5.90 -2.10 12.48
C ASP A 163 6.97 -2.88 11.70
N ALA A 164 8.22 -2.42 11.70
CA ALA A 164 9.32 -3.15 11.06
C ALA A 164 9.52 -4.55 11.68
N GLU A 165 9.47 -4.67 13.00
CA GLU A 165 9.56 -5.99 13.66
C GLU A 165 8.33 -6.85 13.40
N PHE A 166 7.13 -6.27 13.45
CA PHE A 166 5.89 -6.97 13.14
C PHE A 166 5.96 -7.58 11.73
N TYR A 167 6.26 -6.80 10.70
CA TYR A 167 6.28 -7.31 9.33
C TYR A 167 7.43 -8.28 9.04
N ARG A 168 8.58 -8.15 9.71
CA ARG A 168 9.64 -9.18 9.67
C ARG A 168 9.10 -10.54 10.14
N GLN A 169 8.44 -10.56 11.29
CA GLN A 169 8.01 -11.81 11.93
C GLN A 169 6.74 -12.40 11.30
N VAL A 170 5.82 -11.55 10.86
CA VAL A 170 4.47 -11.97 10.43
C VAL A 170 4.37 -12.14 8.91
N ALA A 171 5.03 -11.26 8.16
CA ALA A 171 4.96 -11.23 6.69
C ALA A 171 6.28 -11.65 6.01
N GLY A 172 7.33 -11.93 6.77
CA GLY A 172 8.63 -12.34 6.24
C GLY A 172 9.36 -11.23 5.49
N TRP A 173 9.08 -9.97 5.81
CA TRP A 173 9.79 -8.84 5.18
C TRP A 173 11.27 -8.86 5.56
N ASP A 174 12.12 -8.56 4.58
CA ASP A 174 13.52 -8.20 4.79
C ASP A 174 13.62 -6.67 4.70
N VAL A 175 13.30 -6.01 5.81
CA VAL A 175 13.14 -4.55 5.89
C VAL A 175 14.46 -3.87 5.51
N ALA A 176 14.56 -3.46 4.25
CA ALA A 176 15.77 -2.96 3.62
C ALA A 176 15.78 -1.41 3.65
N PRO A 177 16.63 -0.78 4.47
CA PRO A 177 16.70 0.67 4.57
C PRO A 177 17.13 1.30 3.24
N MET A 178 16.51 2.42 2.90
CA MET A 178 16.94 3.27 1.79
C MET A 178 17.83 4.39 2.32
N GLY A 179 18.97 4.60 1.68
CA GLY A 179 19.85 5.73 1.97
C GLY A 179 19.24 7.06 1.53
N PRO A 180 19.83 8.21 1.92
CA PRO A 180 19.30 9.54 1.60
C PRO A 180 19.21 9.84 0.10
N THR A 181 19.88 9.07 -0.75
CA THR A 181 19.81 9.17 -2.22
C THR A 181 18.69 8.34 -2.85
N GLY A 182 17.91 7.60 -2.06
CA GLY A 182 16.87 6.70 -2.56
C GLY A 182 17.42 5.37 -3.11
N GLU A 183 18.68 5.04 -2.82
CA GLU A 183 19.27 3.73 -3.14
C GLU A 183 19.18 2.82 -1.91
N THR A 184 18.91 1.53 -2.09
CA THR A 184 18.97 0.56 -0.99
C THR A 184 20.40 0.47 -0.47
N ALA A 185 20.60 0.68 0.83
CA ALA A 185 21.92 0.57 1.42
C ALA A 185 22.38 -0.90 1.40
N THR A 186 23.22 -1.27 0.43
CA THR A 186 23.85 -2.59 0.44
C THR A 186 24.87 -2.62 1.57
N GLY A 187 24.55 -3.34 2.65
CA GLY A 187 25.46 -3.53 3.78
C GLY A 187 26.77 -4.17 3.32
N GLY A 188 27.84 -3.39 3.28
CA GLY A 188 29.21 -3.87 3.13
C GLY A 188 29.91 -3.81 4.48
N ASP A 189 29.99 -4.95 5.17
CA ASP A 189 31.04 -5.21 6.16
C ASP A 189 32.38 -5.25 5.42
N GLU A 190 33.27 -4.29 5.63
CA GLU A 190 34.72 -4.54 5.79
C GLU A 190 35.33 -3.41 6.63
N ALA A 191 35.78 -3.76 7.83
CA ALA A 191 36.65 -2.96 8.67
C ALA A 191 38.03 -2.82 7.99
N GLY A 192 38.40 -1.60 7.61
CA GLY A 192 39.71 -1.24 7.11
C GLY A 192 40.18 0.06 7.77
N ASP A 193 40.98 -0.09 8.82
CA ASP A 193 41.67 0.96 9.56
C ASP A 193 42.78 1.55 8.68
N ASP A 194 42.75 2.86 8.39
CA ASP A 194 43.99 3.64 8.21
C ASP A 194 43.73 5.17 8.31
N GLU A 195 44.30 5.78 9.34
CA GLU A 195 44.44 7.22 9.49
C GLU A 195 45.55 7.74 8.57
N THR A 196 45.31 8.77 7.76
CA THR A 196 46.28 9.88 7.54
C THR A 196 45.67 11.10 6.82
N GLY A 197 45.66 12.24 7.52
CA GLY A 197 46.21 13.51 6.98
C GLY A 197 45.44 14.36 5.95
N GLN A 198 44.56 15.23 6.45
CA GLN A 198 44.38 16.67 6.14
C GLN A 198 44.68 17.23 4.72
N GLY A 199 43.68 17.89 4.12
CA GLY A 199 43.90 19.16 3.40
C GLY A 199 42.98 19.53 2.22
N ALA A 200 42.15 20.55 2.44
CA ALA A 200 41.66 21.57 1.49
C ALA A 200 40.37 21.31 0.67
N ALA A 201 39.28 21.88 1.20
CA ALA A 201 38.41 22.90 0.61
C ALA A 201 37.89 22.71 -0.84
N GLY A 202 36.58 22.42 -0.90
CA GLY A 202 35.76 22.52 -2.10
C GLY A 202 34.34 22.02 -1.81
N ALA A 203 33.69 22.53 -0.75
CA ALA A 203 32.28 22.24 -0.52
C ALA A 203 31.46 22.94 -1.62
N SER A 204 30.80 22.15 -2.47
CA SER A 204 29.73 22.62 -3.34
C SER A 204 28.41 22.52 -2.58
N ASP A 205 27.77 23.67 -2.39
CA ASP A 205 26.52 23.92 -1.66
C ASP A 205 25.27 23.35 -2.37
N ASP A 206 25.23 22.04 -2.65
CA ASP A 206 24.03 21.38 -3.21
C ASP A 206 23.50 20.20 -2.35
N ALA A 207 24.02 20.01 -1.13
CA ALA A 207 23.58 18.95 -0.22
C ALA A 207 22.37 19.34 0.67
N ASP A 208 21.96 20.60 0.67
CA ASP A 208 20.98 21.13 1.64
C ASP A 208 19.53 21.21 1.12
N ALA A 209 19.22 20.56 -0.02
CA ALA A 209 17.86 20.50 -0.57
C ALA A 209 17.09 19.20 -0.23
N ALA A 210 17.74 18.22 0.40
CA ALA A 210 17.06 17.10 1.04
C ALA A 210 16.88 17.45 2.52
N GLY A 211 15.79 18.12 2.87
CA GLY A 211 15.36 18.15 4.27
C GLY A 211 15.32 16.72 4.79
N ASP A 212 15.74 16.51 6.05
CA ASP A 212 15.93 15.21 6.69
C ASP A 212 14.77 14.26 6.36
N MET A 213 14.96 13.41 5.34
CA MET A 213 13.93 12.50 4.86
C MET A 213 13.65 11.52 6.00
N PRO A 214 12.38 11.24 6.34
CA PRO A 214 12.09 10.29 7.38
C PRO A 214 12.72 8.94 7.06
N ARG A 215 12.98 8.16 8.11
CA ARG A 215 13.46 6.79 7.93
C ARG A 215 12.52 6.07 6.98
N TYR A 216 13.10 5.47 5.95
CA TYR A 216 12.37 4.75 4.93
C TYR A 216 13.03 3.39 4.68
N ALA A 217 12.21 2.36 4.59
CA ALA A 217 12.64 1.05 4.14
C ALA A 217 11.67 0.48 3.12
N THR A 218 12.15 -0.48 2.36
CA THR A 218 11.32 -1.34 1.51
C THR A 218 11.16 -2.71 2.16
N ASN A 219 10.09 -3.42 1.84
CA ASN A 219 9.84 -4.75 2.38
C ASN A 219 10.87 -5.81 1.93
N PHE A 220 11.53 -5.58 0.79
CA PHE A 220 12.63 -6.37 0.25
C PHE A 220 13.59 -5.47 -0.50
N ALA A 221 14.85 -5.89 -0.64
CA ALA A 221 15.86 -5.09 -1.33
C ALA A 221 15.67 -5.02 -2.86
N GLY A 222 15.98 -3.84 -3.42
CA GLY A 222 16.17 -3.61 -4.85
C GLY A 222 14.93 -3.92 -5.68
N GLU A 223 15.11 -4.65 -6.78
CA GLU A 223 14.04 -4.99 -7.72
C GLU A 223 12.95 -5.91 -7.14
N HIS A 224 13.18 -6.49 -5.95
CA HIS A 224 12.17 -7.29 -5.25
C HIS A 224 11.25 -6.45 -4.36
N ALA A 225 11.55 -5.16 -4.15
CA ALA A 225 10.71 -4.28 -3.37
C ALA A 225 9.29 -4.20 -3.97
N THR A 226 8.27 -4.39 -3.13
CA THR A 226 6.85 -4.31 -3.52
C THR A 226 6.03 -3.43 -2.60
N ALA A 227 6.60 -3.01 -1.46
CA ALA A 227 6.00 -2.06 -0.54
C ALA A 227 7.07 -1.25 0.22
N GLY A 228 6.67 -0.08 0.73
CA GLY A 228 7.47 0.77 1.60
C GLY A 228 6.99 0.80 3.05
N LEU A 229 7.90 1.14 3.95
CA LEU A 229 7.65 1.48 5.35
C LEU A 229 8.27 2.85 5.60
N CYS A 230 7.42 3.85 5.85
CA CYS A 230 7.82 5.22 6.11
C CYS A 230 7.62 5.55 7.59
N ASP A 231 8.64 6.12 8.25
CA ASP A 231 8.49 6.72 9.58
C ASP A 231 7.74 8.04 9.47
N ALA A 232 6.41 7.96 9.48
CA ALA A 232 5.50 9.08 9.32
C ALA A 232 5.19 9.80 10.64
N SER A 233 5.83 9.42 11.75
CA SER A 233 5.55 9.94 13.09
C SER A 233 5.70 11.47 13.20
N ALA A 234 6.64 12.06 12.46
CA ALA A 234 6.85 13.51 12.40
C ALA A 234 5.89 14.25 11.46
N TRP A 235 5.18 13.53 10.58
CA TRP A 235 4.29 14.08 9.55
C TRP A 235 2.82 13.96 9.90
N LEU A 236 2.47 12.95 10.70
CA LEU A 236 1.09 12.70 11.11
C LEU A 236 0.77 13.44 12.43
N PRO A 237 -0.47 13.94 12.60
CA PRO A 237 -0.91 14.49 13.88
C PRO A 237 -0.75 13.47 15.02
N GLU A 238 -0.41 13.95 16.21
CA GLU A 238 -0.32 13.11 17.42
C GLU A 238 -1.61 12.29 17.62
N GLY A 239 -1.45 10.99 17.87
CA GLY A 239 -2.55 10.05 18.07
C GLY A 239 -3.18 9.50 16.79
N THR A 240 -2.69 9.86 15.61
CA THR A 240 -3.04 9.17 14.36
C THR A 240 -2.42 7.77 14.40
N PRO A 241 -3.18 6.68 14.22
CA PRO A 241 -2.59 5.35 14.10
C PRO A 241 -1.81 5.20 12.78
N SER A 242 -0.91 4.23 12.72
CA SER A 242 -0.32 3.79 11.46
C SER A 242 -1.43 3.43 10.44
N TYR A 243 -1.16 3.57 9.14
CA TYR A 243 -2.08 3.10 8.10
C TYR A 243 -1.38 2.70 6.81
N TRP A 244 -2.01 1.78 6.07
CA TRP A 244 -1.64 1.47 4.69
C TRP A 244 -2.15 2.54 3.73
N ARG A 245 -1.29 2.92 2.78
CA ARG A 245 -1.58 3.84 1.68
C ARG A 245 -1.35 3.13 0.36
N VAL A 246 -2.31 3.27 -0.55
CA VAL A 246 -2.22 2.75 -1.92
C VAL A 246 -1.95 3.91 -2.88
N TYR A 247 -1.02 3.70 -3.81
CA TYR A 247 -0.68 4.65 -4.85
C TYR A 247 -1.31 4.20 -6.16
N PHE A 248 -2.11 5.05 -6.79
CA PHE A 248 -2.72 4.79 -8.10
C PHE A 248 -2.10 5.69 -9.16
N GLN A 249 -1.74 5.11 -10.30
CA GLN A 249 -1.15 5.88 -11.39
C GLN A 249 -2.21 6.67 -12.17
N VAL A 250 -1.90 7.92 -12.49
CA VAL A 250 -2.70 8.79 -13.37
C VAL A 250 -1.81 9.36 -14.48
N ALA A 251 -2.38 9.60 -15.65
CA ALA A 251 -1.67 10.25 -16.75
C ALA A 251 -1.50 11.77 -16.55
N ASP A 252 -2.44 12.41 -15.86
CA ASP A 252 -2.51 13.86 -15.68
C ASP A 252 -3.03 14.20 -14.27
N THR A 253 -2.11 14.60 -13.38
CA THR A 253 -2.43 14.98 -12.00
C THR A 253 -3.42 16.17 -11.97
N PRO A 254 -3.19 17.32 -12.64
CA PRO A 254 -4.19 18.39 -12.69
C PRO A 254 -5.61 17.95 -13.08
N ALA A 255 -5.76 17.12 -14.10
CA ALA A 255 -7.08 16.62 -14.53
C ALA A 255 -7.71 15.68 -13.47
N ALA A 256 -6.91 14.81 -12.87
CA ALA A 256 -7.35 13.95 -11.77
C ALA A 256 -7.83 14.77 -10.56
N LEU A 257 -7.08 15.81 -10.16
CA LEU A 257 -7.45 16.68 -9.04
C LEU A 257 -8.76 17.44 -9.31
N ALA A 258 -8.96 17.95 -10.53
CA ALA A 258 -10.22 18.58 -10.90
C ALA A 258 -11.42 17.62 -10.77
N THR A 259 -11.24 16.34 -11.12
CA THR A 259 -12.26 15.30 -10.95
C THR A 259 -12.52 15.00 -9.47
N ILE A 260 -11.47 14.93 -8.65
CA ILE A 260 -11.56 14.74 -7.20
C ILE A 260 -12.39 15.84 -6.55
N GLU A 261 -12.06 17.11 -6.83
CA GLU A 261 -12.79 18.25 -6.27
C GLU A 261 -14.25 18.29 -6.76
N LYS A 262 -14.49 18.01 -8.05
CA LYS A 262 -15.83 17.95 -8.64
C LYS A 262 -16.76 16.98 -7.90
N HIS A 263 -16.24 15.84 -7.45
CA HIS A 263 -17.01 14.82 -6.73
C HIS A 263 -17.07 15.03 -5.21
N GLY A 264 -16.40 16.06 -4.70
CA GLY A 264 -16.33 16.40 -3.29
C GLY A 264 -15.27 15.62 -2.50
N GLY A 265 -14.27 15.06 -3.19
CA GLY A 265 -13.01 14.64 -2.57
C GLY A 265 -12.14 15.86 -2.24
N ARG A 266 -10.96 15.62 -1.66
CA ARG A 266 -10.05 16.68 -1.19
C ARG A 266 -8.60 16.39 -1.56
N VAL A 267 -7.86 17.45 -1.88
CA VAL A 267 -6.39 17.41 -1.91
C VAL A 267 -5.89 17.61 -0.48
N LEU A 268 -5.03 16.72 -0.01
CA LEU A 268 -4.51 16.75 1.35
C LEU A 268 -3.05 17.24 1.38
N ASP A 269 -2.24 16.81 0.42
CA ASP A 269 -0.84 17.18 0.31
C ASP A 269 -0.34 17.05 -1.14
N GLY A 270 0.66 17.85 -1.52
CA GLY A 270 1.19 17.96 -2.88
C GLY A 270 0.32 18.81 -3.83
N PRO A 271 0.52 18.70 -5.16
CA PRO A 271 1.45 17.81 -5.86
C PRO A 271 2.92 18.13 -5.60
N MET A 272 3.76 17.12 -5.49
CA MET A 272 5.22 17.26 -5.38
C MET A 272 5.93 16.31 -6.34
N ASP A 273 6.99 16.78 -6.99
CA ASP A 273 7.84 15.95 -7.84
C ASP A 273 8.83 15.16 -6.97
N SER A 274 9.00 13.88 -7.29
CA SER A 274 9.96 12.98 -6.64
C SER A 274 10.74 12.20 -7.70
N PRO A 275 11.84 11.51 -7.33
CA PRO A 275 12.51 10.57 -8.23
C PRO A 275 11.60 9.46 -8.79
N PHE A 276 10.47 9.19 -8.13
CA PHE A 276 9.51 8.14 -8.49
C PHE A 276 8.24 8.67 -9.17
N GLY A 277 8.26 9.93 -9.61
CA GLY A 277 7.13 10.61 -10.24
C GLY A 277 6.53 11.73 -9.40
N ARG A 278 5.51 12.39 -9.94
CA ARG A 278 4.74 13.41 -9.23
C ARG A 278 3.68 12.76 -8.35
N VAL A 279 3.71 13.05 -7.06
CA VAL A 279 2.82 12.46 -6.08
C VAL A 279 1.88 13.48 -5.44
N THR A 280 0.64 13.08 -5.18
CA THR A 280 -0.36 13.91 -4.47
C THR A 280 -1.20 13.05 -3.53
N THR A 281 -1.24 13.41 -2.25
CA THR A 281 -2.14 12.74 -1.29
C THR A 281 -3.53 13.34 -1.39
N VAL A 282 -4.54 12.48 -1.53
CA VAL A 282 -5.94 12.88 -1.71
C VAL A 282 -6.86 12.05 -0.83
N ALA A 283 -8.06 12.58 -0.58
CA ALA A 283 -9.17 11.84 0.00
C ALA A 283 -10.33 11.76 -0.99
N ASP A 284 -10.94 10.59 -1.07
CA ASP A 284 -12.18 10.40 -1.81
C ASP A 284 -13.37 11.12 -1.13
N PRO A 285 -14.54 11.13 -1.76
CA PRO A 285 -15.70 11.83 -1.21
C PRO A 285 -16.31 11.20 0.06
N ALA A 286 -15.91 9.98 0.44
CA ALA A 286 -16.24 9.36 1.73
C ALA A 286 -15.13 9.52 2.79
N GLY A 287 -13.97 10.04 2.40
CA GLY A 287 -12.85 10.32 3.28
C GLY A 287 -11.73 9.27 3.24
N ALA A 288 -11.83 8.21 2.43
CA ALA A 288 -10.72 7.27 2.30
C ALA A 288 -9.54 7.96 1.62
N THR A 289 -8.35 7.82 2.19
CA THR A 289 -7.14 8.44 1.64
C THR A 289 -6.40 7.49 0.71
N PHE A 290 -5.82 8.03 -0.37
CA PHE A 290 -4.93 7.33 -1.29
C PHE A 290 -3.97 8.33 -1.92
N GLN A 291 -2.97 7.85 -2.64
CA GLN A 291 -2.01 8.71 -3.32
C GLN A 291 -2.14 8.58 -4.84
N LEU A 292 -2.09 9.71 -5.54
CA LEU A 292 -1.90 9.75 -6.98
C LEU A 292 -0.41 9.72 -7.29
N ASN A 293 -0.02 8.97 -8.32
CA ASN A 293 1.31 9.01 -8.90
C ASN A 293 1.21 9.31 -10.40
N GLN A 294 1.93 10.31 -10.89
CA GLN A 294 2.10 10.57 -12.32
C GLN A 294 3.58 10.38 -12.68
N PRO A 295 3.93 9.45 -13.58
CA PRO A 295 5.28 9.33 -14.11
C PRO A 295 5.74 10.66 -14.74
N LEU A 296 7.00 11.05 -14.48
CA LEU A 296 7.62 12.29 -14.97
C LEU A 296 8.46 12.05 -16.23
#